data_AF-X1JN93-F1
#
_entry.id   AF-X1JN93-F1
#
_cell.length_a   1.000
_cell.length_b   1.000
_cell.length_c   1.000
_cell.angle_alpha   90.00
_cell.angle_beta   90.00
_cell.angle_gamma   90.00
#
_symmetry.space_group_name_H-M   'P 1'
#
loop_
_entity.id
_entity.type
_entity.pdbx_description
1 polymer ?
#
loop_
_entity_poly.entity_id
_entity_poly.type
_entity_poly.pdbx_seq_one_letter_code
_entity_poly.pdbx_strand_id
1 'polypeptide(L)'
;AACNDDTILVTSDGGETWTVQTSGSGVDLVGVSVLNDSMVWIAGDDGVIVHTTDGGTTWTEQTSTVTIDFKSIEFQTEQIGWAVGKDGTIIYTDDGGSIWTQQTSNTTEHLYDVSFVDNLNGWVVGYSGVVLHTTDGGVTWTPQTSGVTYNIYRVAAIDATEAWAVGSQSIHTTDGGTIWTEVEVPCTITLWGVDFVNSDLGIAMANGGIVVRYTPVGVAENNESTPVVTLSQNYPNPMRNSTTIFY
;
A
#
# COMPACT_ATOMS: atom_id res chain seq x y z
N ALA A 1 -5.86 -10.45 5.59
CA ALA A 1 -6.18 -9.05 5.95
C ALA A 1 -6.00 -8.87 7.44
N ALA A 2 -5.55 -7.70 7.89
CA ALA A 2 -5.46 -7.34 9.31
C ALA A 2 -6.62 -6.40 9.67
N CYS A 3 -7.09 -6.48 10.91
CA CYS A 3 -8.23 -5.73 11.41
C CYS A 3 -7.95 -5.26 12.85
N ASN A 4 -8.79 -4.34 13.33
CA ASN A 4 -8.78 -3.90 14.72
C ASN A 4 -8.99 -5.08 15.70
N ASP A 5 -8.64 -4.85 16.96
CA ASP A 5 -8.75 -5.81 18.06
C ASP A 5 -7.97 -7.11 17.79
N ASP A 6 -6.73 -7.02 17.30
CA ASP A 6 -5.83 -8.15 17.05
C ASP A 6 -6.42 -9.23 16.11
N THR A 7 -7.27 -8.83 15.18
CA THR A 7 -7.95 -9.78 14.30
C THR A 7 -7.22 -9.94 12.96
N ILE A 8 -6.92 -11.19 12.60
CA ILE A 8 -6.34 -11.57 11.31
C ILE A 8 -7.34 -12.44 10.55
N LEU A 9 -7.61 -12.07 9.30
CA LEU A 9 -8.40 -12.86 8.37
C LEU A 9 -7.49 -13.56 7.38
N VAL A 10 -7.53 -14.90 7.37
CA VAL A 10 -6.73 -15.76 6.49
C VAL A 10 -7.64 -16.55 5.56
N THR A 11 -7.27 -16.63 4.28
CA THR A 11 -7.92 -17.45 3.26
C THR A 11 -6.87 -18.34 2.59
N SER A 12 -7.29 -19.56 2.20
CA SER A 12 -6.49 -20.49 1.40
C SER A 12 -7.17 -20.85 0.07
N ASP A 13 -8.28 -20.20 -0.26
CA ASP A 13 -9.13 -20.49 -1.42
C ASP A 13 -9.38 -19.25 -2.29
N GLY A 14 -8.49 -18.26 -2.22
CA GLY A 14 -8.61 -17.02 -3.00
C GLY A 14 -9.71 -16.09 -2.51
N GLY A 15 -10.11 -16.22 -1.23
CA GLY A 15 -11.07 -15.34 -0.58
C GLY A 15 -12.53 -15.81 -0.66
N GLU A 16 -12.79 -17.05 -1.11
CA GLU A 16 -14.13 -17.66 -1.06
C GLU A 16 -14.56 -17.90 0.38
N THR A 17 -13.63 -18.35 1.23
CA THR A 17 -13.82 -18.49 2.67
C THR A 17 -12.68 -17.84 3.45
N TRP A 18 -13.03 -17.41 4.66
CA TRP A 18 -12.12 -16.72 5.57
C TRP A 18 -12.17 -17.36 6.95
N THR A 19 -10.98 -17.56 7.52
CA THR A 19 -10.80 -17.98 8.91
C THR A 19 -10.35 -16.80 9.74
N VAL A 20 -10.93 -16.68 10.94
CA VAL A 20 -10.57 -15.64 11.91
C VAL A 20 -9.51 -16.19 12.84
N GLN A 21 -8.43 -15.45 12.99
CA GLN A 21 -7.31 -15.74 13.88
C GLN A 21 -6.94 -14.49 14.68
N THR A 22 -6.10 -14.67 15.69
CA THR A 22 -5.49 -13.59 16.46
C THR A 22 -3.97 -13.72 16.39
N SER A 23 -3.24 -12.60 16.34
CA SER A 23 -1.77 -12.68 16.42
C SER A 23 -1.27 -13.00 17.81
N GLY A 24 -2.09 -12.71 18.83
CA GLY A 24 -1.74 -12.87 20.24
C GLY A 24 -1.08 -11.64 20.86
N SER A 25 -0.91 -10.56 20.09
CA SER A 25 -0.35 -9.27 20.56
C SER A 25 -1.37 -8.42 21.32
N GLY A 26 -2.66 -8.57 21.02
CA GLY A 26 -3.73 -7.78 21.64
C GLY A 26 -3.81 -6.31 21.20
N VAL A 27 -3.14 -5.92 20.10
CA VAL A 27 -3.18 -4.55 19.55
C VAL A 27 -3.86 -4.50 18.18
N ASP A 28 -4.18 -3.29 17.72
CA ASP A 28 -4.70 -3.07 16.37
C ASP A 28 -3.60 -3.34 15.32
N LEU A 29 -3.94 -4.15 14.33
CA LEU A 29 -3.04 -4.51 13.23
C LEU A 29 -3.46 -3.76 11.95
N VAL A 30 -2.50 -3.13 11.27
CA VAL A 30 -2.77 -2.15 10.21
C VAL A 30 -2.12 -2.51 8.88
N GLY A 31 -0.79 -2.56 8.84
CA GLY A 31 -0.02 -2.85 7.63
C GLY A 31 0.15 -4.36 7.44
N VAL A 32 0.05 -4.84 6.20
CA VAL A 32 0.28 -6.26 5.86
C VAL A 32 1.19 -6.33 4.65
N SER A 33 2.28 -7.09 4.76
CA SER A 33 3.15 -7.45 3.64
C SER A 33 3.12 -8.96 3.43
N VAL A 34 2.66 -9.39 2.26
CA VAL A 34 2.66 -10.79 1.85
C VAL A 34 3.77 -10.99 0.84
N LEU A 35 4.78 -11.77 1.19
CA LEU A 35 5.87 -12.08 0.26
C LEU A 35 5.54 -13.30 -0.59
N ASN A 36 4.90 -14.31 0.01
CA ASN A 36 4.41 -15.51 -0.64
C ASN A 36 3.34 -16.20 0.22
N ASP A 37 2.80 -17.32 -0.26
CA ASP A 37 1.74 -18.09 0.40
C ASP A 37 2.05 -18.53 1.84
N SER A 38 3.33 -18.53 2.26
CA SER A 38 3.77 -18.95 3.58
C SER A 38 4.31 -17.82 4.46
N MET A 39 4.80 -16.73 3.87
CA MET A 39 5.51 -15.66 4.57
C MET A 39 4.76 -14.35 4.54
N VAL A 40 4.33 -13.89 5.71
CA VAL A 40 3.55 -12.66 5.89
C VAL A 40 4.03 -11.91 7.12
N TRP A 41 4.21 -10.60 6.97
CA TRP A 41 4.46 -9.66 8.07
C TRP A 41 3.27 -8.75 8.24
N ILE A 42 2.95 -8.43 9.49
CA ILE A 42 1.88 -7.52 9.86
C ILE A 42 2.42 -6.54 10.90
N ALA A 43 2.19 -5.25 10.69
CA ALA A 43 2.57 -4.20 11.62
C ALA A 43 1.35 -3.46 12.14
N GLY A 44 1.41 -3.01 13.39
CA GLY A 44 0.28 -2.41 14.08
C GLY A 44 0.65 -1.30 15.04
N ASP A 45 -0.30 -1.01 15.91
CA ASP A 45 -0.16 -0.02 16.97
C ASP A 45 0.87 -0.46 18.03
N ASP A 46 1.33 0.49 18.86
CA ASP A 46 2.34 0.28 19.91
C ASP A 46 3.68 -0.32 19.42
N GLY A 47 3.97 -0.22 18.11
CA GLY A 47 5.19 -0.74 17.51
C GLY A 47 5.20 -2.25 17.31
N VAL A 48 4.04 -2.92 17.40
CA VAL A 48 3.95 -4.38 17.21
C VAL A 48 4.21 -4.75 15.75
N ILE A 49 5.04 -5.77 15.56
CA ILE A 49 5.21 -6.47 14.29
C ILE A 49 5.08 -7.96 14.56
N VAL A 50 4.28 -8.66 13.76
CA VAL A 50 4.13 -10.12 13.81
C VAL A 50 4.43 -10.73 12.45
N HIS A 51 5.00 -11.92 12.46
CA HIS A 51 5.45 -12.63 11.27
C HIS A 51 5.06 -14.11 11.35
N THR A 52 4.68 -14.67 10.20
CA THR A 52 4.42 -16.09 10.00
C THR A 52 5.28 -16.64 8.88
N THR A 53 5.70 -17.90 8.99
CA THR A 53 6.37 -18.67 7.93
C THR A 53 5.59 -19.93 7.53
N ASP A 54 4.36 -20.08 8.01
CA ASP A 54 3.51 -21.26 7.82
C ASP A 54 2.11 -20.89 7.29
N GLY A 55 2.02 -19.77 6.57
CA GLY A 55 0.78 -19.30 5.93
C GLY A 55 -0.24 -18.77 6.92
N GLY A 56 0.23 -18.27 8.07
CA GLY A 56 -0.63 -17.79 9.14
C GLY A 56 -1.22 -18.93 9.97
N THR A 57 -0.59 -20.10 10.06
CA THR A 57 -1.01 -21.11 11.06
C THR A 57 -0.55 -20.70 12.45
N THR A 58 0.65 -20.11 12.54
CA THR A 58 1.22 -19.53 13.74
C THR A 58 1.83 -18.15 13.46
N TRP A 59 1.80 -17.28 14.46
CA TRP A 59 2.33 -15.92 14.40
C TRP A 59 3.39 -15.73 15.49
N THR A 60 4.47 -15.05 15.15
CA THR A 60 5.59 -14.74 16.05
C THR A 60 5.81 -13.23 16.10
N GLU A 61 5.88 -12.66 17.30
CA GLU A 61 6.13 -11.24 17.50
C GLU A 61 7.61 -10.92 17.27
N GLN A 62 7.87 -9.80 16.60
CA GLN A 62 9.19 -9.23 16.34
C GLN A 62 9.38 -7.95 17.15
N THR A 63 10.60 -7.71 17.63
CA THR A 63 10.92 -6.50 18.40
C THR A 63 11.31 -5.35 17.46
N SER A 64 10.45 -4.36 17.29
CA SER A 64 10.63 -3.23 16.36
C SER A 64 11.53 -2.09 16.88
N THR A 65 11.98 -2.17 18.14
CA THR A 65 12.77 -1.16 18.89
C THR A 65 12.07 0.16 19.21
N VAL A 66 10.83 0.35 18.76
CA VAL A 66 10.01 1.55 18.99
C VAL A 66 8.61 1.17 19.51
N THR A 67 7.91 2.11 20.13
CA THR A 67 6.53 1.92 20.62
C THR A 67 5.56 2.86 19.90
N ILE A 68 5.75 3.02 18.58
CA ILE A 68 5.02 3.95 17.73
C ILE A 68 4.07 3.17 16.84
N ASP A 69 2.89 3.72 16.59
CA ASP A 69 1.92 3.10 15.69
C ASP A 69 2.44 3.06 14.26
N PHE A 70 2.60 1.85 13.73
CA PHE A 70 2.85 1.63 12.32
C PHE A 70 1.57 1.78 11.51
N LYS A 71 1.74 2.20 10.26
CA LYS A 71 0.66 2.41 9.30
C LYS A 71 0.84 1.61 8.02
N SER A 72 2.08 1.25 7.68
CA SER A 72 2.38 0.33 6.60
C SER A 72 3.68 -0.43 6.86
N ILE A 73 3.80 -1.61 6.26
CA ILE A 73 4.98 -2.48 6.30
C ILE A 73 5.12 -3.16 4.94
N GLU A 74 6.34 -3.31 4.47
CA GLU A 74 6.64 -3.91 3.18
C GLU A 74 7.95 -4.69 3.24
N PHE A 75 7.93 -5.92 2.73
CA PHE A 75 9.10 -6.76 2.52
C PHE A 75 9.32 -7.01 1.03
N GLN A 76 10.53 -6.73 0.57
CA GLN A 76 10.96 -6.98 -0.82
C GLN A 76 11.58 -8.38 -0.98
N THR A 77 12.13 -8.91 0.12
CA THR A 77 12.67 -10.27 0.20
C THR A 77 12.36 -10.86 1.57
N GLU A 78 12.72 -12.11 1.80
CA GLU A 78 12.58 -12.74 3.13
C GLU A 78 13.46 -12.07 4.22
N GLN A 79 14.43 -11.25 3.80
CA GLN A 79 15.40 -10.61 4.69
C GLN A 79 15.18 -9.11 4.81
N ILE A 80 14.73 -8.46 3.73
CA ILE A 80 14.76 -7.01 3.59
C ILE A 80 13.33 -6.46 3.64
N GLY A 81 13.09 -5.55 4.59
CA GLY A 81 11.80 -4.88 4.75
C GLY A 81 11.86 -3.56 5.49
N TRP A 82 10.79 -2.79 5.35
CA TRP A 82 10.59 -1.48 5.96
C TRP A 82 9.22 -1.39 6.61
N ALA A 83 9.13 -0.68 7.74
CA ALA A 83 7.86 -0.28 8.34
C ALA A 83 7.85 1.23 8.59
N VAL A 84 6.70 1.86 8.34
CA VAL A 84 6.51 3.31 8.47
C VAL A 84 5.30 3.63 9.33
N GLY A 85 5.33 4.77 10.02
CA GLY A 85 4.26 5.12 10.95
C GLY A 85 4.24 6.56 11.42
N LYS A 86 3.65 6.78 12.60
CA LYS A 86 3.53 8.11 13.20
C LYS A 86 4.89 8.75 13.46
N ASP A 87 4.85 10.07 13.69
CA ASP A 87 6.00 10.90 14.04
C ASP A 87 7.22 10.77 13.12
N GLY A 88 6.99 10.55 11.81
CA GLY A 88 8.06 10.38 10.83
C GLY A 88 8.84 9.08 10.97
N THR A 89 8.32 8.07 11.66
CA THR A 89 9.04 6.83 11.95
C THR A 89 9.20 5.98 10.71
N ILE A 90 10.45 5.61 10.40
CA ILE A 90 10.81 4.59 9.42
C ILE A 90 11.76 3.62 10.12
N ILE A 91 11.48 2.33 10.07
CA ILE A 91 12.40 1.28 10.51
C ILE A 91 12.68 0.31 9.38
N TYR A 92 13.85 -0.30 9.43
CA TYR A 92 14.40 -1.18 8.40
C TYR A 92 14.99 -2.44 9.02
N THR A 93 14.89 -3.55 8.30
CA THR A 93 15.56 -4.80 8.60
C THR A 93 16.23 -5.37 7.36
N ASP A 94 17.37 -6.04 7.55
CA ASP A 94 18.09 -6.84 6.57
C ASP A 94 18.27 -8.30 7.00
N ASP A 95 17.58 -8.73 8.07
CA ASP A 95 17.65 -10.06 8.66
C ASP A 95 16.27 -10.70 8.92
N GLY A 96 15.26 -10.26 8.16
CA GLY A 96 13.90 -10.80 8.19
C GLY A 96 13.07 -10.31 9.37
N GLY A 97 13.48 -9.20 10.00
CA GLY A 97 12.83 -8.59 11.15
C GLY A 97 13.28 -9.18 12.49
N SER A 98 14.42 -9.88 12.52
CA SER A 98 15.05 -10.29 13.78
C SER A 98 15.62 -9.06 14.50
N ILE A 99 16.15 -8.10 13.74
CA ILE A 99 16.60 -6.79 14.19
C ILE A 99 15.97 -5.72 13.29
N TRP A 100 15.38 -4.71 13.93
CA TRP A 100 14.89 -3.50 13.29
C TRP A 100 15.75 -2.30 13.68
N THR A 101 16.06 -1.46 12.70
CA THR A 101 16.89 -0.25 12.87
C THR A 101 16.15 0.97 12.37
N GLN A 102 16.16 2.06 13.13
CA GLN A 102 15.47 3.29 12.74
C GLN A 102 16.27 4.05 11.67
N GLN A 103 15.58 4.45 10.61
CA GLN A 103 16.10 5.30 9.53
C GLN A 103 15.64 6.75 9.75
N THR A 104 16.47 7.72 9.33
CA THR A 104 16.13 9.15 9.46
C THR A 104 15.27 9.59 8.28
N SER A 105 14.02 9.97 8.54
CA SER A 105 13.04 10.40 7.53
C SER A 105 13.12 11.89 7.15
N ASN A 106 13.81 12.71 7.97
CA ASN A 106 13.86 14.16 7.85
C ASN A 106 12.49 14.87 7.99
N THR A 107 11.51 14.23 8.61
CA THR A 107 10.19 14.82 8.93
C THR A 107 9.68 14.28 10.26
N THR A 108 8.74 15.00 10.88
CA THR A 108 7.97 14.52 12.03
C THR A 108 6.51 14.25 11.67
N GLU A 109 6.14 14.44 10.40
CA GLU A 109 4.79 14.17 9.92
C GLU A 109 4.50 12.68 9.91
N HIS A 110 3.22 12.32 10.08
CA HIS A 110 2.81 10.92 10.04
C HIS A 110 3.00 10.34 8.64
N LEU A 111 3.65 9.18 8.57
CA LEU A 111 3.85 8.42 7.34
C LEU A 111 2.75 7.35 7.28
N TYR A 112 2.04 7.30 6.16
CA TYR A 112 0.86 6.47 5.99
C TYR A 112 1.10 5.24 5.14
N ASP A 113 2.03 5.30 4.19
CA ASP A 113 2.32 4.18 3.32
C ASP A 113 3.75 4.21 2.77
N VAL A 114 4.25 3.02 2.42
CA VAL A 114 5.57 2.80 1.82
C VAL A 114 5.41 1.83 0.65
N SER A 115 6.13 2.10 -0.44
CA SER A 115 6.17 1.23 -1.62
C SER A 115 7.57 1.20 -2.22
N PHE A 116 8.13 0.00 -2.38
CA PHE A 116 9.42 -0.25 -3.01
C PHE A 116 9.25 -1.05 -4.31
N VAL A 117 10.11 -0.75 -5.29
CA VAL A 117 10.17 -1.51 -6.56
C VAL A 117 11.31 -2.51 -6.58
N ASP A 118 12.30 -2.29 -5.73
CA ASP A 118 13.43 -3.16 -5.46
C ASP A 118 14.01 -2.82 -4.07
N ASN A 119 15.14 -3.43 -3.70
CA ASN A 119 15.76 -3.20 -2.39
C ASN A 119 16.39 -1.80 -2.20
N LEU A 120 16.37 -0.94 -3.23
CA LEU A 120 17.06 0.35 -3.24
C LEU A 120 16.10 1.53 -3.45
N ASN A 121 15.10 1.37 -4.31
CA ASN A 121 14.25 2.44 -4.79
C ASN A 121 12.84 2.31 -4.18
N GLY A 122 12.42 3.35 -3.47
CA GLY A 122 11.11 3.35 -2.83
C GLY A 122 10.64 4.73 -2.40
N TRP A 123 9.32 4.83 -2.22
CA TRP A 123 8.64 6.05 -1.80
C TRP A 123 7.88 5.83 -0.50
N VAL A 124 7.81 6.89 0.29
CA VAL A 124 6.95 6.99 1.47
C VAL A 124 6.08 8.21 1.36
N VAL A 125 4.82 8.09 1.73
CA VAL A 125 3.84 9.18 1.67
C VAL A 125 3.11 9.36 2.97
N GLY A 126 2.56 10.55 3.22
CA GLY A 126 1.96 10.84 4.51
C GLY A 126 1.14 12.11 4.63
N TYR A 127 1.05 12.57 5.87
CA TYR A 127 0.27 13.74 6.27
C TYR A 127 0.74 15.03 5.58
N SER A 128 -0.21 15.93 5.30
CA SER A 128 0.04 17.26 4.71
C SER A 128 0.85 17.24 3.40
N GLY A 129 0.76 16.17 2.61
CA GLY A 129 1.39 16.09 1.29
C GLY A 129 2.85 15.64 1.34
N VAL A 130 3.32 15.08 2.46
CA VAL A 130 4.68 14.53 2.56
C VAL A 130 4.88 13.41 1.55
N VAL A 131 5.98 13.52 0.81
CA VAL A 131 6.53 12.48 -0.06
C VAL A 131 8.03 12.40 0.22
N LEU A 132 8.53 11.22 0.53
CA LEU A 132 9.96 10.91 0.67
C LEU A 132 10.33 9.89 -0.40
N HIS A 133 11.53 9.98 -0.93
CA HIS A 133 12.07 9.04 -1.90
C HIS A 133 13.49 8.61 -1.49
N THR A 134 13.78 7.33 -1.68
CA THR A 134 15.12 6.76 -1.51
C THR A 134 15.55 6.04 -2.78
N THR A 135 16.86 6.04 -3.01
CA THR A 135 17.52 5.28 -4.10
C THR A 135 18.67 4.42 -3.56
N ASP A 136 18.77 4.31 -2.23
CA ASP A 136 19.84 3.61 -1.51
C ASP A 136 19.30 2.71 -0.37
N GLY A 137 18.04 2.26 -0.47
CA GLY A 137 17.43 1.34 0.49
C GLY A 137 17.03 2.00 1.81
N GLY A 138 16.85 3.32 1.80
CA GLY A 138 16.50 4.12 2.98
C GLY A 138 17.69 4.48 3.86
N VAL A 139 18.93 4.24 3.40
CA VAL A 139 20.12 4.85 4.03
C VAL A 139 19.97 6.36 4.04
N THR A 140 19.41 6.93 2.97
CA THR A 140 18.93 8.30 2.92
C THR A 140 17.50 8.40 2.37
N TRP A 141 16.68 9.21 3.03
CA TRP A 141 15.34 9.59 2.59
C TRP A 141 15.33 11.07 2.22
N THR A 142 15.03 11.36 0.94
CA THR A 142 15.01 12.73 0.40
C THR A 142 13.56 13.22 0.29
N PRO A 143 13.19 14.33 0.95
CA PRO A 143 11.88 14.94 0.79
C PRO A 143 11.65 15.45 -0.64
N GLN A 144 10.47 15.20 -1.19
CA GLN A 144 10.05 15.66 -2.51
C GLN A 144 8.96 16.73 -2.40
N THR A 145 8.96 17.68 -3.33
CA THR A 145 7.90 18.69 -3.40
C THR A 145 6.72 18.10 -4.16
N SER A 146 5.68 17.68 -3.43
CA SER A 146 4.46 17.11 -4.01
C SER A 146 3.52 18.14 -4.65
N GLY A 147 3.66 19.42 -4.27
CA GLY A 147 2.79 20.51 -4.72
C GLY A 147 1.41 20.55 -4.04
N VAL A 148 1.14 19.65 -3.09
CA VAL A 148 -0.16 19.50 -2.43
C VAL A 148 -0.04 19.57 -0.90
N THR A 149 -1.13 19.95 -0.22
CA THR A 149 -1.17 20.06 1.25
C THR A 149 -2.19 19.12 1.90
N TYR A 150 -2.86 18.29 1.11
CA TYR A 150 -3.78 17.28 1.63
C TYR A 150 -3.01 16.00 2.01
N ASN A 151 -3.63 15.15 2.80
CA ASN A 151 -3.03 13.87 3.20
C ASN A 151 -2.95 12.91 2.01
N ILE A 152 -1.79 12.29 1.83
CA ILE A 152 -1.57 11.24 0.85
C ILE A 152 -1.56 9.91 1.61
N TYR A 153 -2.54 9.06 1.36
CA TYR A 153 -2.79 7.86 2.15
C TYR A 153 -2.11 6.61 1.61
N ARG A 154 -1.87 6.54 0.30
CA ARG A 154 -1.26 5.37 -0.35
C ARG A 154 -0.31 5.77 -1.45
N VAL A 155 0.69 4.92 -1.67
CA VAL A 155 1.63 5.05 -2.78
C VAL A 155 1.80 3.71 -3.47
N ALA A 156 1.87 3.74 -4.80
CA ALA A 156 2.24 2.60 -5.61
C ALA A 156 3.42 3.00 -6.49
N ALA A 157 4.58 2.43 -6.20
CA ALA A 157 5.76 2.55 -7.03
C ALA A 157 5.68 1.51 -8.16
N ILE A 158 5.84 1.98 -9.40
CA ILE A 158 5.76 1.14 -10.61
C ILE A 158 7.15 0.70 -11.02
N ASP A 159 8.08 1.66 -11.07
CA ASP A 159 9.51 1.42 -11.26
C ASP A 159 10.32 2.51 -10.53
N ALA A 160 11.64 2.54 -10.71
CA ALA A 160 12.52 3.49 -10.03
C ALA A 160 12.30 4.97 -10.41
N THR A 161 11.43 5.25 -11.40
CA THR A 161 11.12 6.59 -11.89
C THR A 161 9.62 6.92 -11.86
N GLU A 162 8.75 5.91 -11.88
CA GLU A 162 7.31 6.11 -11.95
C GLU A 162 6.60 5.67 -10.66
N ALA A 163 5.78 6.56 -10.11
CA ALA A 163 4.97 6.27 -8.94
C ALA A 163 3.66 7.09 -8.91
N TRP A 164 2.62 6.48 -8.36
CA TRP A 164 1.33 7.12 -8.07
C TRP A 164 1.13 7.27 -6.58
N ALA A 165 0.67 8.43 -6.14
CA ALA A 165 0.30 8.65 -4.76
C ALA A 165 -1.11 9.22 -4.67
N VAL A 166 -1.93 8.68 -3.77
CA VAL A 166 -3.37 8.96 -3.73
C VAL A 166 -3.84 9.40 -2.34
N GLY A 167 -4.75 10.36 -2.33
CA GLY A 167 -5.37 10.96 -1.15
C GLY A 167 -6.76 11.47 -1.46
N SER A 168 -7.06 12.73 -1.13
CA SER A 168 -8.27 13.40 -1.63
C SER A 168 -8.24 13.62 -3.14
N GLN A 169 -7.03 13.71 -3.71
CA GLN A 169 -6.74 13.71 -5.15
C GLN A 169 -5.53 12.81 -5.39
N SER A 170 -5.14 12.61 -6.66
CA SER A 170 -3.98 11.79 -7.02
C SER A 170 -2.86 12.68 -7.52
N ILE A 171 -1.61 12.30 -7.23
CA ILE A 171 -0.42 12.85 -7.86
C ILE A 171 0.37 11.72 -8.52
N HIS A 172 1.07 12.04 -9.60
CA HIS A 172 1.84 11.09 -10.39
C HIS A 172 3.21 11.68 -10.74
N THR A 173 4.23 10.84 -10.74
CA THR A 173 5.56 11.17 -11.25
C THR A 173 6.03 10.10 -12.23
N THR A 174 6.86 10.52 -13.19
CA THR A 174 7.55 9.66 -14.18
C THR A 174 9.05 9.96 -14.24
N ASP A 175 9.56 10.78 -13.32
CA ASP A 175 10.95 11.27 -13.31
C ASP A 175 11.64 11.09 -11.94
N GLY A 176 11.21 10.06 -11.20
CA GLY A 176 11.74 9.73 -9.88
C GLY A 176 11.26 10.70 -8.79
N GLY A 177 10.14 11.39 -9.00
CA GLY A 177 9.57 12.39 -8.09
C GLY A 177 10.33 13.71 -8.06
N THR A 178 11.07 14.03 -9.12
CA THR A 178 11.60 15.39 -9.34
C THR A 178 10.43 16.35 -9.60
N ILE A 179 9.41 15.86 -10.32
CA ILE A 179 8.15 16.56 -10.56
C ILE A 179 6.99 15.61 -10.21
N TRP A 180 6.07 16.11 -9.38
CA TRP A 180 4.78 15.50 -9.13
C TRP A 180 3.70 16.33 -9.82
N THR A 181 2.86 15.67 -10.60
CA THR A 181 1.73 16.29 -11.31
C THR A 181 0.44 15.82 -10.68
N GLU A 182 -0.45 16.75 -10.32
CA GLU A 182 -1.79 16.43 -9.85
C GLU A 182 -2.63 15.88 -11.00
N VAL A 183 -3.27 14.74 -10.76
CA VAL A 183 -4.16 14.07 -11.70
C VAL A 183 -5.57 14.13 -11.13
N GLU A 184 -6.43 14.85 -11.84
CA GLU A 184 -7.85 14.89 -11.50
C GLU A 184 -8.48 13.52 -11.75
N VAL A 185 -8.84 12.85 -10.66
CA VAL A 185 -9.76 11.72 -10.72
C VAL A 185 -11.19 12.28 -10.78
N PRO A 186 -12.07 11.78 -11.69
CA PRO A 186 -13.41 12.31 -11.88
C PRO A 186 -14.37 12.02 -10.70
N CYS A 187 -13.84 11.61 -9.55
CA CYS A 187 -14.57 11.37 -8.31
C CYS A 187 -14.01 12.26 -7.20
N THR A 188 -14.87 13.05 -6.55
CA THR A 188 -14.51 13.97 -5.44
C THR A 188 -14.40 13.25 -4.09
N ILE A 189 -14.00 11.98 -4.10
CA ILE A 189 -13.98 11.11 -2.93
C ILE A 189 -12.55 10.67 -2.64
N THR A 190 -12.20 10.56 -1.37
CA THR A 190 -10.90 10.08 -0.93
C THR A 190 -10.64 8.66 -1.43
N LEU A 191 -9.48 8.47 -2.04
CA LEU A 191 -8.92 7.16 -2.39
C LEU A 191 -8.16 6.61 -1.18
N TRP A 192 -8.47 5.38 -0.79
CA TRP A 192 -7.90 4.68 0.37
C TRP A 192 -6.98 3.52 0.01
N GLY A 193 -6.93 3.15 -1.28
CA GLY A 193 -6.11 2.06 -1.81
C GLY A 193 -5.65 2.42 -3.22
N VAL A 194 -4.41 2.10 -3.56
CA VAL A 194 -3.94 2.02 -4.95
C VAL A 194 -3.05 0.79 -5.04
N ASP A 195 -3.21 0.02 -6.12
CA ASP A 195 -2.40 -1.17 -6.40
C ASP A 195 -2.24 -1.33 -7.91
N PHE A 196 -1.11 -1.85 -8.38
CA PHE A 196 -0.84 -2.06 -9.80
C PHE A 196 -0.62 -3.54 -10.08
N VAL A 197 -1.42 -4.08 -11.01
CA VAL A 197 -1.25 -5.44 -11.53
C VAL A 197 -0.02 -5.52 -12.44
N ASN A 198 0.28 -4.41 -13.13
CA ASN A 198 1.47 -4.18 -13.95
C ASN A 198 1.56 -2.67 -14.29
N SER A 199 2.61 -2.24 -15.01
CA SER A 199 2.82 -0.84 -15.41
C SER A 199 1.64 -0.18 -16.13
N ASP A 200 0.78 -0.97 -16.77
CA ASP A 200 -0.30 -0.48 -17.61
C ASP A 200 -1.68 -0.67 -16.97
N LEU A 201 -1.76 -1.27 -15.78
CA LEU A 201 -3.01 -1.64 -15.13
C LEU A 201 -2.94 -1.40 -13.62
N GLY A 202 -3.40 -0.22 -13.21
CA GLY A 202 -3.61 0.16 -11.83
C GLY A 202 -5.09 0.13 -11.42
N ILE A 203 -5.33 -0.15 -10.14
CA ILE A 203 -6.63 -0.05 -9.47
C ILE A 203 -6.49 0.92 -8.31
N ALA A 204 -7.34 1.94 -8.25
CA ALA A 204 -7.51 2.77 -7.06
C ALA A 204 -8.90 2.57 -6.45
N MET A 205 -8.97 2.49 -5.12
CA MET A 205 -10.20 2.23 -4.37
C MET A 205 -10.62 3.42 -3.52
N ALA A 206 -11.91 3.73 -3.52
CA ALA A 206 -12.49 4.84 -2.76
C ALA A 206 -13.62 4.38 -1.81
N ASN A 207 -14.05 5.28 -0.91
CA ASN A 207 -15.26 5.07 -0.10
C ASN A 207 -16.46 4.69 -0.97
N GLY A 208 -17.14 3.58 -0.64
CA GLY A 208 -18.30 3.07 -1.39
C GLY A 208 -17.98 2.05 -2.48
N GLY A 209 -16.75 1.52 -2.54
CA GLY A 209 -16.38 0.41 -3.43
C GLY A 209 -16.12 0.83 -4.88
N ILE A 210 -15.80 2.10 -5.10
CA ILE A 210 -15.44 2.61 -6.43
C ILE A 210 -14.02 2.16 -6.77
N VAL A 211 -13.89 1.51 -7.93
CA VAL A 211 -12.64 1.02 -8.52
C VAL A 211 -12.35 1.88 -9.74
N VAL A 212 -11.24 2.63 -9.72
CA VAL A 212 -10.76 3.40 -10.88
C VAL A 212 -9.64 2.61 -11.54
N ARG A 213 -9.72 2.43 -12.86
CA ARG A 213 -8.72 1.71 -13.65
C ARG A 213 -7.80 2.71 -14.35
N TYR A 214 -6.50 2.58 -14.13
CA TYR A 214 -5.47 3.24 -14.95
C TYR A 214 -5.20 2.42 -16.20
N THR A 215 -5.12 3.10 -17.34
CA THR A 215 -4.59 2.57 -18.60
C THR A 215 -3.76 3.69 -19.26
N PRO A 216 -2.47 3.48 -19.56
CA PRO A 216 -1.66 4.49 -20.22
C PRO A 216 -2.29 4.84 -21.57
N VAL A 217 -2.43 6.14 -21.85
CA VAL A 217 -2.83 6.58 -23.19
C VAL A 217 -1.61 6.52 -24.07
N GLY A 218 -1.52 5.49 -24.91
CA GLY A 218 -0.42 5.31 -25.87
C GLY A 218 -0.88 5.40 -27.32
N VAL A 219 -0.21 6.28 -28.08
CA VAL A 219 -0.16 6.37 -29.55
C VAL A 219 -1.35 7.06 -30.22
N ALA A 220 -1.05 8.18 -30.88
CA ALA A 220 -1.99 8.96 -31.67
C ALA A 220 -2.60 8.13 -32.81
N GLU A 221 -3.93 8.07 -32.85
CA GLU A 221 -4.67 8.07 -34.12
C GLU A 221 -5.56 9.32 -34.13
N ASN A 222 -5.01 10.37 -34.73
CA ASN A 222 -5.72 11.37 -35.53
C ASN A 222 -7.16 10.98 -35.94
N ASN A 223 -8.15 11.47 -35.20
CA ASN A 223 -9.20 12.39 -35.68
C ASN A 223 -10.29 12.62 -34.62
N GLU A 224 -10.82 13.84 -34.64
CA GLU A 224 -11.95 14.38 -33.88
C GLU A 224 -12.87 13.40 -33.15
N SER A 225 -12.97 13.56 -31.82
CA SER A 225 -14.21 13.89 -31.08
C SER A 225 -14.02 13.62 -29.59
N THR A 226 -14.71 14.42 -28.77
CA THR A 226 -14.75 14.35 -27.30
C THR A 226 -14.68 12.91 -26.74
N PRO A 227 -13.80 12.60 -25.78
CA PRO A 227 -13.72 11.25 -25.22
C PRO A 227 -15.02 10.93 -24.47
N VAL A 228 -15.74 9.95 -24.99
CA VAL A 228 -16.91 9.35 -24.33
C VAL A 228 -16.38 8.36 -23.30
N VAL A 229 -16.51 8.70 -22.01
CA VAL A 229 -16.34 7.72 -20.93
C VAL A 229 -17.48 6.72 -21.03
N THR A 230 -17.16 5.50 -21.47
CA THR A 230 -18.13 4.43 -21.58
C THR A 230 -18.15 3.68 -20.26
N LEU A 231 -19.18 3.94 -19.42
CA LEU A 231 -19.44 3.14 -18.23
C LEU A 231 -19.97 1.77 -18.65
N SER A 232 -19.14 0.73 -18.60
CA SER A 232 -19.64 -0.64 -18.67
C SER A 232 -20.05 -1.08 -17.26
N GLN A 233 -21.29 -0.80 -16.89
CA GLN A 233 -21.96 -1.51 -15.79
C GLN A 233 -22.31 -2.91 -16.29
N ASN A 234 -21.45 -3.89 -16.03
CA ASN A 234 -21.77 -5.30 -16.25
C ASN A 234 -21.70 -6.05 -14.92
N TYR A 235 -22.83 -6.05 -14.21
CA TYR A 235 -23.25 -7.18 -13.39
C TYR A 235 -24.49 -7.80 -14.06
N PRO A 236 -24.64 -9.13 -14.08
CA PRO A 236 -23.94 -10.09 -13.22
C PRO A 236 -23.01 -11.07 -13.96
N ASN A 237 -21.91 -11.40 -13.28
CA ASN A 237 -21.16 -12.67 -13.31
C ASN A 237 -21.61 -13.74 -14.34
N PRO A 238 -20.78 -14.08 -15.36
CA PRO A 238 -21.04 -15.24 -16.18
C PRO A 238 -20.39 -16.50 -15.58
N MET A 239 -21.22 -17.34 -14.96
CA MET A 239 -21.30 -18.81 -15.07
C MET A 239 -21.62 -19.49 -13.72
N ARG A 240 -22.90 -19.54 -13.35
CA ARG A 240 -23.67 -20.81 -13.27
C ARG A 240 -25.14 -20.58 -12.92
N ASN A 241 -25.98 -21.43 -13.51
CA ASN A 241 -27.44 -21.39 -13.43
C ASN A 241 -27.95 -21.70 -12.01
N SER A 242 -28.75 -20.76 -11.50
CA SER A 242 -29.66 -20.85 -10.34
C SER A 242 -29.04 -20.92 -8.94
N THR A 243 -29.49 -20.01 -8.08
CA THR A 243 -29.42 -20.12 -6.62
C THR A 243 -30.85 -20.08 -6.09
N THR A 244 -31.23 -21.11 -5.34
CA THR A 244 -32.51 -21.20 -4.64
C THR A 244 -32.30 -20.73 -3.21
N ILE A 245 -33.09 -19.75 -2.78
CA ILE A 245 -33.09 -19.25 -1.39
C ILE A 245 -34.34 -19.82 -0.71
N PHE A 246 -34.18 -20.44 0.46
CA PHE A 246 -35.29 -20.78 1.35
C PHE A 246 -35.52 -19.63 2.34
N TYR A 247 -36.79 -19.26 2.51
CA TYR A 247 -37.24 -18.23 3.45
C TYR A 247 -36.96 -18.61 4.91
#